data_AF-A0A2G6R221-F1
#
_entry.id   AF-A0A2G6R221-F1
#
_cell.length_a   1.000
_cell.length_b   1.000
_cell.length_c   1.000
_cell.angle_alpha   90.00
_cell.angle_beta   90.00
_cell.angle_gamma   90.00
#
_symmetry.space_group_name_H-M   'P 1'
#
loop_
_entity.id
_entity.type
_entity.pdbx_description
1 polymer ?
#
loop_
_entity_poly.entity_id
_entity_poly.type
_entity_poly.pdbx_seq_one_letter_code
_entity_poly.pdbx_strand_id
1 'polypeptide(L)'
;MGLQLPKLASGLALGASLSLLSQNGAIDIVSEPSILAINNKESSIYVGETISVKTSSNMDKNGNKDDNYKREDVGLTLKVKPRISNDNKVTLEINTTLEDVKTTKTNSGNADTTKKEVKTTAIVKNGEAVILGGLIEDKEGITVNKVPVLGDIPVVGGLFKNDKKNIRKRSLVIIVTPYIIPKSKDLTYVRNQLAELKILEEKYLNQS
;
A
#
# COMPACT_ATOMS: atom_id res chain seq x y z
N MET A 1 61.31 50.93 6.80
CA MET A 1 60.12 50.85 5.91
C MET A 1 59.87 49.37 5.62
N GLY A 2 59.10 48.70 6.48
CA GLY A 2 58.84 47.27 6.37
C GLY A 2 57.63 47.01 5.48
N LEU A 3 57.80 46.24 4.40
CA LEU A 3 56.69 45.65 3.68
C LEU A 3 56.27 44.37 4.39
N GLN A 4 55.06 44.37 4.96
CA GLN A 4 54.40 43.15 5.42
C GLN A 4 53.67 42.52 4.24
N LEU A 5 54.07 41.31 3.85
CA LEU A 5 53.26 40.44 2.98
C LEU A 5 52.14 39.82 3.83
N PRO A 6 50.88 39.84 3.39
CA PRO A 6 49.81 39.12 4.07
C PRO A 6 50.08 37.61 4.00
N LYS A 7 49.97 36.97 5.17
CA LYS A 7 50.09 35.53 5.39
C LYS A 7 49.04 34.79 4.55
N LEU A 8 49.51 34.01 3.58
CA LEU A 8 48.76 32.89 3.03
C LEU A 8 48.83 31.74 4.06
N ALA A 9 47.96 31.77 5.05
CA ALA A 9 47.76 30.63 5.93
C ALA A 9 46.30 30.59 6.39
N SER A 10 45.67 29.45 6.14
CA SER A 10 44.38 29.03 6.65
C SER A 10 43.16 29.47 5.84
N GLY A 11 42.55 28.51 5.15
CA GLY A 11 41.27 28.71 4.46
C GLY A 11 40.87 27.64 3.45
N LEU A 12 41.54 26.48 3.40
CA LEU A 12 41.10 25.33 2.61
C LEU A 12 40.88 24.14 3.54
N ALA A 13 39.77 24.15 4.25
CA ALA A 13 39.23 22.92 4.83
C ALA A 13 38.69 22.07 3.67
N LEU A 14 39.58 21.35 2.99
CA LEU A 14 39.24 20.37 1.96
C LEU A 14 38.67 19.12 2.66
N GLY A 15 37.42 19.18 3.06
CA GLY A 15 36.66 18.03 3.52
C GLY A 15 36.01 17.31 2.35
N ALA A 16 36.51 16.15 1.96
CA ALA A 16 35.78 15.22 1.10
C ALA A 16 34.90 14.33 1.99
N SER A 17 33.59 14.37 1.81
CA SER A 17 32.66 13.46 2.49
C SER A 17 31.94 12.59 1.46
N LEU A 18 32.03 11.27 1.64
CA LEU A 18 31.32 10.28 0.82
C LEU A 18 30.12 9.77 1.61
N SER A 19 28.91 10.01 1.10
CA SER A 19 27.68 9.54 1.71
C SER A 19 26.99 8.54 0.78
N LEU A 20 26.96 7.27 1.20
CA LEU A 20 26.28 6.18 0.51
C LEU A 20 25.16 5.68 1.42
N LEU A 21 23.92 6.00 1.10
CA LEU A 21 22.75 5.57 1.87
C LEU A 21 21.83 4.71 0.99
N SER A 22 21.77 3.40 1.28
CA SER A 22 20.80 2.48 0.69
C SER A 22 19.65 2.29 1.66
N GLN A 23 18.45 2.72 1.28
CA GLN A 23 17.24 2.58 2.09
C GLN A 23 16.30 1.60 1.40
N ASN A 24 16.18 0.39 1.97
CA ASN A 24 15.21 -0.61 1.51
C ASN A 24 13.94 -0.47 2.37
N GLY A 25 12.84 -0.02 1.78
CA GLY A 25 11.53 -0.01 2.44
C GLY A 25 10.79 -1.32 2.19
N ALA A 26 10.51 -2.09 3.23
CA ALA A 26 9.55 -3.20 3.15
C ALA A 26 8.14 -2.60 3.22
N ILE A 27 7.34 -2.82 2.18
CA ILE A 27 5.90 -2.51 2.18
C ILE A 27 5.19 -3.83 2.38
N ASP A 28 4.56 -4.00 3.54
CA ASP A 28 3.73 -5.16 3.85
C ASP A 28 2.32 -4.68 4.11
N ILE A 29 1.41 -4.94 3.18
CA ILE A 29 -0.03 -4.74 3.36
C ILE A 29 -0.71 -5.97 2.76
N VAL A 30 -0.78 -7.02 3.56
CA VAL A 30 -1.63 -8.19 3.31
C VAL A 30 -2.91 -7.98 4.10
N SER A 31 -4.03 -7.89 3.40
CA SER A 31 -5.36 -7.92 3.99
C SER A 31 -6.06 -9.18 3.49
N GLU A 32 -6.44 -10.06 4.40
CA GLU A 32 -7.13 -11.33 4.11
C GLU A 32 -8.59 -11.25 4.59
N PRO A 33 -9.48 -10.55 3.87
CA PRO A 33 -10.89 -10.54 4.22
C PRO A 33 -11.49 -11.93 3.96
N SER A 34 -12.27 -12.44 4.92
CA SER A 34 -13.12 -13.61 4.71
C SER A 34 -14.58 -13.22 4.90
N ILE A 35 -15.46 -13.73 4.05
CA ILE A 35 -16.90 -13.45 4.08
C ILE A 35 -17.69 -14.71 3.78
N LEU A 36 -18.71 -14.96 4.59
CA LEU A 36 -19.68 -16.02 4.35
C LEU A 36 -20.85 -15.45 3.54
N ALA A 37 -21.18 -16.08 2.42
CA ALA A 37 -22.25 -15.67 1.53
C ALA A 37 -23.15 -16.85 1.16
N ILE A 38 -24.43 -16.57 0.95
CA ILE A 38 -25.41 -17.57 0.49
C ILE A 38 -25.39 -17.62 -1.04
N ASN A 39 -25.66 -18.80 -1.61
CA ASN A 39 -25.78 -18.98 -3.05
C ASN A 39 -26.76 -17.97 -3.68
N ASN A 40 -26.33 -17.29 -4.76
CA ASN A 40 -27.02 -16.23 -5.48
C ASN A 40 -27.35 -14.95 -4.67
N LYS A 41 -26.78 -14.77 -3.48
CA LYS A 41 -26.95 -13.57 -2.66
C LYS A 41 -25.65 -12.79 -2.60
N GLU A 42 -25.71 -11.50 -2.95
CA GLU A 42 -24.57 -10.60 -2.75
C GLU A 42 -24.34 -10.40 -1.24
N SER A 43 -23.07 -10.43 -0.84
CA SER A 43 -22.61 -10.13 0.52
C SER A 43 -21.42 -9.19 0.43
N SER A 44 -21.29 -8.30 1.42
CA SER A 44 -20.22 -7.31 1.45
C SER A 44 -19.57 -7.22 2.83
N ILE A 45 -18.27 -6.99 2.85
CA ILE A 45 -17.48 -6.68 4.05
C ILE A 45 -16.68 -5.40 3.78
N TYR A 46 -16.65 -4.51 4.76
CA TYR A 46 -15.83 -3.31 4.78
C TYR A 46 -14.87 -3.39 5.95
N VAL A 47 -13.58 -3.17 5.70
CA VAL A 47 -12.51 -3.14 6.70
C VAL A 47 -11.70 -1.88 6.46
N GLY A 48 -11.85 -0.89 7.33
CA GLY A 48 -11.20 0.39 7.13
C GLY A 48 -11.52 1.39 8.23
N GLU A 49 -11.03 2.60 8.03
CA GLU A 49 -11.23 3.73 8.91
C GLU A 49 -11.87 4.87 8.10
N THR A 50 -12.68 5.69 8.75
CA THR A 50 -13.21 6.90 8.14
C THR A 50 -12.35 8.07 8.55
N ILE A 51 -11.64 8.68 7.60
CA ILE A 51 -10.80 9.85 7.84
C ILE A 51 -11.51 11.14 7.44
N SER A 52 -11.11 12.26 8.04
CA SER A 52 -11.63 13.58 7.65
C SER A 52 -10.62 14.30 6.76
N VAL A 53 -10.98 14.50 5.50
CA VAL A 53 -10.18 15.21 4.50
C VAL A 53 -10.67 16.65 4.39
N LYS A 54 -9.76 17.60 4.52
CA LYS A 54 -10.06 19.02 4.34
C LYS A 54 -10.37 19.30 2.86
N THR A 55 -11.54 19.85 2.58
CA THR A 55 -12.04 20.07 1.21
C THR A 55 -11.97 21.54 0.80
N SER A 56 -12.15 22.48 1.74
CA SER A 56 -12.00 23.91 1.48
C SER A 56 -11.47 24.65 2.71
N SER A 57 -10.81 25.77 2.48
CA SER A 57 -10.41 26.73 3.50
C SER A 57 -10.81 28.10 3.00
N ASN A 58 -11.90 28.64 3.55
CA ASN A 58 -12.34 29.98 3.22
C ASN A 58 -11.79 30.94 4.27
N MET A 59 -11.28 32.09 3.82
CA MET A 59 -10.92 33.18 4.72
C MET A 59 -12.00 34.23 4.61
N ASP A 60 -12.69 34.53 5.71
CA ASP A 60 -13.64 35.62 5.74
C ASP A 60 -12.91 36.98 5.65
N LYS A 61 -13.61 38.04 5.26
CA LYS A 61 -13.07 39.41 5.13
C LYS A 61 -12.49 39.94 6.45
N ASN A 62 -12.87 39.34 7.58
CA ASN A 62 -12.39 39.62 8.92
C ASN A 62 -11.12 38.84 9.33
N GLY A 63 -10.53 38.03 8.44
CA GLY A 63 -9.32 37.26 8.68
C GLY A 63 -9.52 35.92 9.40
N ASN A 64 -10.78 35.53 9.66
CA ASN A 64 -11.10 34.23 10.26
C ASN A 64 -11.05 33.12 9.21
N LYS A 65 -10.45 31.99 9.57
CA LYS A 65 -10.28 30.83 8.70
C LYS A 65 -11.37 29.81 8.99
N ASP A 66 -12.21 29.54 8.01
CA ASP A 66 -13.26 28.52 8.05
C ASP A 66 -12.82 27.30 7.22
N ASP A 67 -12.56 26.20 7.92
CA ASP A 67 -12.06 24.96 7.33
C ASP A 67 -13.19 23.95 7.25
N ASN A 68 -13.53 23.54 6.02
CA ASN A 68 -14.54 22.51 5.78
C ASN A 68 -13.90 21.14 5.62
N TYR A 69 -14.43 20.15 6.31
CA TYR A 69 -13.94 18.77 6.33
C TYR A 69 -15.01 17.82 5.78
N LYS A 70 -14.62 16.95 4.86
CA LYS A 70 -15.43 15.84 4.35
C LYS A 70 -14.91 14.53 4.93
N ARG A 71 -15.82 13.65 5.34
CA ARG A 71 -15.46 12.29 5.74
C ARG A 71 -15.30 11.42 4.50
N GLU A 72 -14.16 10.76 4.38
CA GLU A 72 -13.83 9.79 3.34
C GLU A 72 -13.49 8.45 3.99
N ASP A 73 -14.07 7.38 3.48
CA ASP A 73 -13.79 6.02 3.92
C ASP A 73 -12.50 5.54 3.24
N VAL A 74 -11.55 5.04 4.03
CA VAL A 74 -10.30 4.47 3.53
C VAL A 74 -10.13 3.07 4.09
N GLY A 75 -10.01 2.11 3.19
CA GLY A 75 -9.88 0.71 3.54
C GLY A 75 -10.26 -0.22 2.40
N LEU A 76 -10.49 -1.47 2.76
CA LEU A 76 -10.86 -2.55 1.85
C LEU A 76 -12.36 -2.80 1.91
N THR A 77 -13.03 -2.62 0.77
CA THR A 77 -14.39 -3.08 0.54
C THR A 77 -14.36 -4.29 -0.37
N LEU A 78 -14.88 -5.42 0.11
CA LEU A 78 -15.07 -6.63 -0.70
C LEU A 78 -16.57 -6.91 -0.83
N LYS A 79 -17.06 -7.01 -2.06
CA LYS A 79 -18.41 -7.48 -2.40
C LYS A 79 -18.28 -8.75 -3.22
N VAL A 80 -19.04 -9.77 -2.85
CA VAL A 80 -19.03 -11.06 -3.53
C VAL A 80 -20.44 -11.58 -3.70
N LYS A 81 -20.72 -12.12 -4.88
CA LYS A 81 -21.95 -12.84 -5.18
C LYS A 81 -21.58 -14.23 -5.72
N PRO A 82 -21.69 -15.28 -4.89
CA PRO A 82 -21.38 -16.63 -5.33
C PRO A 82 -22.57 -17.25 -6.07
N ARG A 83 -22.27 -18.09 -7.06
CA ARG A 83 -23.22 -18.97 -7.72
C ARG A 83 -22.64 -20.37 -7.82
N ILE A 84 -23.20 -21.30 -7.07
CA ILE A 84 -22.78 -22.70 -7.05
C ILE A 84 -23.31 -23.41 -8.29
N SER A 85 -22.44 -24.14 -8.98
CA SER A 85 -22.75 -25.03 -10.11
C SER A 85 -22.67 -26.49 -9.69
N ASN A 86 -23.30 -27.40 -10.45
CA ASN A 86 -23.43 -28.83 -10.11
C ASN A 86 -22.10 -29.62 -10.09
N ASP A 87 -21.01 -29.04 -10.57
CA ASP A 87 -19.69 -29.68 -10.74
C ASP A 87 -18.65 -29.22 -9.69
N ASN A 88 -19.08 -28.93 -8.46
CA ASN A 88 -18.24 -28.35 -7.40
C ASN A 88 -17.49 -27.06 -7.81
N LYS A 89 -18.00 -26.38 -8.84
CA LYS A 89 -17.52 -25.09 -9.31
C LYS A 89 -18.40 -23.99 -8.74
N VAL A 90 -17.78 -22.88 -8.40
CA VAL A 90 -18.45 -21.66 -7.97
C VAL A 90 -18.11 -20.57 -8.96
N THR A 91 -19.12 -19.97 -9.56
CA THR A 91 -18.95 -18.69 -10.25
C THR A 91 -18.99 -17.59 -9.20
N LEU A 92 -17.93 -16.82 -9.09
CA LEU A 92 -17.85 -15.68 -8.17
C LEU A 92 -17.85 -14.40 -8.98
N GLU A 93 -18.84 -13.54 -8.74
CA GLU A 93 -18.78 -12.13 -9.13
C GLU A 93 -18.20 -11.36 -7.95
N ILE A 94 -17.05 -10.71 -8.16
CA ILE A 94 -16.25 -10.09 -7.12
C ILE A 94 -15.99 -8.63 -7.49
N ASN A 95 -16.29 -7.74 -6.55
CA ASN A 95 -15.90 -6.35 -6.60
C ASN A 95 -15.06 -6.04 -5.35
N THR A 96 -13.78 -5.75 -5.56
CA THR A 96 -12.85 -5.36 -4.49
C THR A 96 -12.38 -3.94 -4.73
N THR A 97 -12.57 -3.09 -3.73
CA THR A 97 -12.09 -1.70 -3.71
C THR A 97 -11.14 -1.54 -2.54
N LEU A 98 -9.94 -1.06 -2.81
CA LEU A 98 -8.95 -0.68 -1.81
C LEU A 98 -8.70 0.82 -1.92
N GLU A 99 -9.04 1.55 -0.87
CA GLU A 99 -8.86 2.99 -0.72
C GLU A 99 -7.80 3.25 0.35
N ASP A 100 -6.86 4.15 0.04
CA ASP A 100 -5.73 4.47 0.90
C ASP A 100 -5.43 5.98 0.86
N VAL A 101 -4.76 6.50 1.88
CA VAL A 101 -4.38 7.90 1.96
C VAL A 101 -2.99 8.08 1.37
N LYS A 102 -2.87 8.86 0.31
CA LYS A 102 -1.58 9.27 -0.22
C LYS A 102 -1.04 10.41 0.64
N THR A 103 -0.31 10.07 1.70
CA THR A 103 0.48 11.05 2.45
C THR A 103 1.55 11.64 1.55
N THR A 104 1.27 12.81 1.02
CA THR A 104 2.27 13.83 0.76
C THR A 104 1.67 15.14 1.21
N LYS A 105 2.28 15.78 2.21
CA LYS A 105 2.00 17.17 2.56
C LYS A 105 2.24 18.00 1.29
N THR A 106 1.20 18.19 0.50
CA THR A 106 1.18 19.27 -0.48
C THR A 106 1.15 20.54 0.36
N ASN A 107 1.88 21.58 -0.05
CA ASN A 107 1.88 22.88 0.64
C ASN A 107 0.47 23.52 0.75
N SER A 108 -0.57 22.88 0.22
CA SER A 108 -1.98 23.28 0.22
C SER A 108 -2.85 22.55 1.27
N GLY A 109 -2.33 21.60 2.05
CA GLY A 109 -3.06 20.97 3.16
C GLY A 109 -4.19 20.00 2.78
N ASN A 110 -4.31 19.63 1.50
CA ASN A 110 -5.25 18.61 1.04
C ASN A 110 -4.56 17.25 1.02
N ALA A 111 -5.22 16.23 1.58
CA ALA A 111 -4.78 14.84 1.50
C ALA A 111 -5.28 14.23 0.18
N ASP A 112 -4.36 13.72 -0.64
CA ASP A 112 -4.73 12.90 -1.80
C ASP A 112 -5.16 11.52 -1.29
N THR A 113 -6.19 10.91 -1.89
CA THR A 113 -6.52 9.49 -1.69
C THR A 113 -6.13 8.68 -2.93
N THR A 114 -5.81 7.41 -2.74
CA THR A 114 -5.55 6.44 -3.79
C THR A 114 -6.66 5.40 -3.76
N LYS A 115 -7.23 5.10 -4.93
CA LYS A 115 -8.26 4.07 -5.08
C LYS A 115 -7.80 3.01 -6.07
N LYS A 116 -7.91 1.74 -5.68
CA LYS A 116 -7.67 0.58 -6.53
C LYS A 116 -8.95 -0.24 -6.56
N GLU A 117 -9.54 -0.44 -7.72
CA GLU A 117 -10.81 -1.16 -7.86
C GLU A 117 -10.66 -2.28 -8.88
N VAL A 118 -11.17 -3.46 -8.54
CA VAL A 118 -11.18 -4.64 -9.41
C VAL A 118 -12.57 -5.24 -9.41
N LYS A 119 -13.18 -5.29 -10.59
CA LYS A 119 -14.47 -5.95 -10.83
C LYS A 119 -14.27 -7.09 -11.82
N THR A 120 -14.53 -8.31 -11.37
CA THR A 120 -14.29 -9.51 -12.18
C THR A 120 -15.28 -10.61 -11.88
N THR A 121 -15.45 -11.51 -12.84
CA THR A 121 -16.23 -12.73 -12.69
C THR A 121 -15.35 -13.91 -13.05
N ALA A 122 -15.17 -14.83 -12.11
CA ALA A 122 -14.34 -16.00 -12.29
C ALA A 122 -15.10 -17.29 -11.95
N ILE A 123 -14.77 -18.36 -12.65
CA ILE A 123 -15.23 -19.72 -12.32
C ILE A 123 -14.08 -20.41 -11.61
N VAL A 124 -14.31 -20.76 -10.35
CA VAL A 124 -13.31 -21.33 -9.45
C VAL A 124 -13.82 -22.66 -8.90
N LYS A 125 -12.93 -23.61 -8.64
CA LYS A 125 -13.30 -24.87 -7.98
C LYS A 125 -13.28 -24.71 -6.46
N ASN A 126 -14.11 -25.48 -5.78
CA ASN A 126 -14.11 -25.53 -4.31
C ASN A 126 -12.71 -25.87 -3.75
N GLY A 127 -12.18 -25.03 -2.86
CA GLY A 127 -10.87 -25.19 -2.23
C GLY A 127 -9.66 -24.84 -3.10
N GLU A 128 -9.85 -24.38 -4.34
CA GLU A 128 -8.76 -24.02 -5.25
C GLU A 128 -8.57 -22.49 -5.26
N ALA A 129 -7.34 -22.04 -4.98
CA ALA A 129 -6.99 -20.64 -5.05
C ALA A 129 -6.79 -20.21 -6.51
N VAL A 130 -7.46 -19.14 -6.93
CA VAL A 130 -7.31 -18.58 -8.28
C VAL A 130 -6.92 -17.11 -8.19
N ILE A 131 -5.95 -16.72 -9.04
CA ILE A 131 -5.54 -15.33 -9.21
C ILE A 131 -6.56 -14.66 -10.12
N LEU A 132 -7.24 -13.66 -9.57
CA LEU A 132 -8.30 -12.91 -10.26
C LEU A 132 -7.77 -11.74 -11.08
N GLY A 133 -6.62 -11.21 -10.67
CA GLY A 133 -5.99 -10.09 -11.32
C GLY A 133 -4.87 -9.50 -10.47
N GLY A 134 -4.07 -8.65 -11.09
CA GLY A 134 -3.06 -7.89 -10.41
C GLY A 134 -2.57 -6.70 -11.23
N LEU A 135 -2.02 -5.70 -10.54
CA LEU A 135 -1.37 -4.54 -11.14
C LEU A 135 0.04 -4.48 -10.59
N ILE A 136 1.03 -4.52 -11.47
CA ILE A 136 2.44 -4.30 -11.12
C ILE A 136 2.83 -2.96 -11.76
N GLU A 137 3.11 -1.97 -10.93
CA GLU A 137 3.62 -0.65 -11.33
C GLU A 137 5.09 -0.56 -10.89
N ASP A 138 6.00 -0.56 -11.86
CA ASP A 138 7.42 -0.30 -11.65
C ASP A 138 7.71 1.15 -12.05
N LYS A 139 8.18 1.95 -11.08
CA LYS A 139 8.56 3.36 -11.30
C LYS A 139 10.02 3.57 -10.93
N GLU A 140 10.82 3.87 -11.94
CA GLU A 140 12.23 4.23 -11.78
C GLU A 140 12.41 5.74 -11.95
N GLY A 141 13.03 6.38 -10.96
CA GLY A 141 13.42 7.78 -11.01
C GLY A 141 14.91 7.91 -10.74
N ILE A 142 15.63 8.57 -11.63
CA ILE A 142 17.05 8.90 -11.45
C ILE A 142 17.15 10.41 -11.25
N THR A 143 17.66 10.84 -10.10
CA THR A 143 17.96 12.25 -9.82
C THR A 143 19.47 12.42 -9.84
N VAL A 144 19.98 13.17 -10.82
CA VAL A 144 21.41 13.46 -10.97
C VAL A 144 21.67 14.88 -10.48
N ASN A 145 22.39 15.01 -9.36
CA ASN A 145 22.89 16.30 -8.89
C ASN A 145 24.35 16.42 -9.32
N LYS A 146 24.68 17.34 -10.22
CA LYS A 146 26.05 17.53 -10.72
C LYS A 146 26.50 18.98 -10.60
N VAL A 147 27.81 19.18 -10.42
CA VAL A 147 28.42 20.52 -10.54
C VAL A 147 28.46 20.92 -12.02
N PRO A 148 27.95 22.11 -12.41
CA PRO A 148 28.03 22.58 -13.80
C PRO A 148 29.49 22.59 -14.29
N VAL A 149 29.72 22.23 -15.57
CA VAL A 149 31.05 22.12 -16.22
C VAL A 149 31.87 20.92 -15.74
N LEU A 150 32.14 20.78 -14.43
CA LEU A 150 33.01 19.71 -13.89
C LEU A 150 32.35 18.33 -13.91
N GLY A 151 31.03 18.26 -13.77
CA GLY A 151 30.27 17.01 -13.80
C GLY A 151 30.12 16.38 -15.19
N ASP A 152 30.39 17.14 -16.25
CA ASP A 152 30.27 16.70 -17.65
C ASP A 152 31.60 16.21 -18.24
N ILE A 153 32.71 16.33 -17.51
CA ILE A 153 34.02 15.89 -17.98
C ILE A 153 34.05 14.35 -18.02
N PRO A 154 34.33 13.72 -19.18
CA PRO A 154 34.51 12.28 -19.25
C PRO A 154 35.69 11.84 -18.35
N VAL A 155 35.60 10.65 -17.75
CA VAL A 155 36.58 10.06 -16.79
C VAL A 155 36.53 10.61 -15.36
N VAL A 156 36.50 11.94 -15.15
CA VAL A 156 36.58 12.53 -13.80
C VAL A 156 35.25 13.12 -13.28
N GLY A 157 34.27 13.35 -14.15
CA GLY A 157 32.97 13.94 -13.78
C GLY A 157 32.16 13.11 -12.78
N GLY A 158 32.49 11.81 -12.64
CA GLY A 158 31.92 10.92 -11.63
C GLY A 158 32.15 11.36 -10.17
N LEU A 159 33.25 12.07 -9.90
CA LEU A 159 33.58 12.59 -8.57
C LEU A 159 32.81 13.89 -8.24
N PHE A 160 32.21 14.53 -9.25
CA PHE A 160 31.49 15.80 -9.13
C PHE A 160 29.99 15.67 -9.39
N LYS A 161 29.48 14.42 -9.41
CA LYS A 161 28.06 14.10 -9.53
C LYS A 161 27.62 13.18 -8.40
N ASN A 162 26.36 13.32 -8.01
CA ASN A 162 25.69 12.47 -7.04
C ASN A 162 24.40 11.96 -7.69
N ASP A 163 24.39 10.66 -8.01
CA ASP A 163 23.29 10.00 -8.67
C ASP A 163 22.41 9.34 -7.58
N LYS A 164 21.16 9.79 -7.45
CA LYS A 164 20.17 9.18 -6.56
C LYS A 164 19.18 8.38 -7.38
N LYS A 165 19.29 7.06 -7.29
CA LYS A 165 18.35 6.12 -7.92
C LYS A 165 17.20 5.81 -6.96
N ASN A 166 15.96 6.06 -7.40
CA ASN A 166 14.75 5.75 -6.65
C ASN A 166 13.91 4.74 -7.45
N ILE A 167 13.88 3.49 -7.01
CA ILE A 167 13.04 2.45 -7.61
C ILE A 167 11.85 2.25 -6.68
N ARG A 168 10.63 2.44 -7.18
CA ARG A 168 9.38 2.17 -6.46
C ARG A 168 8.61 1.10 -7.23
N LYS A 169 8.42 -0.05 -6.60
CA LYS A 169 7.55 -1.12 -7.10
C LYS A 169 6.25 -1.12 -6.33
N ARG A 170 5.12 -1.18 -7.01
CA ARG A 170 3.80 -1.31 -6.41
C ARG A 170 3.08 -2.49 -7.05
N SER A 171 2.88 -3.54 -6.26
CA SER A 171 2.17 -4.74 -6.70
C SER A 171 0.83 -4.84 -5.96
N LEU A 172 -0.25 -5.09 -6.69
CA LEU A 172 -1.51 -5.58 -6.16
C LEU A 172 -1.75 -6.95 -6.80
N VAL A 173 -2.01 -7.97 -6.00
CA VAL A 173 -2.41 -9.29 -6.48
C VAL A 173 -3.63 -9.71 -5.68
N ILE A 174 -4.68 -10.15 -6.37
CA ILE A 174 -5.92 -10.60 -5.75
C ILE A 174 -6.04 -12.11 -5.96
N ILE A 175 -6.01 -12.84 -4.84
CA ILE A 175 -6.14 -14.28 -4.79
C ILE A 175 -7.44 -14.59 -4.05
N VAL A 176 -8.25 -15.50 -4.61
CA VAL A 176 -9.49 -15.92 -3.97
C VAL A 176 -9.58 -17.43 -3.94
N THR A 177 -10.00 -17.94 -2.78
CA THR A 177 -10.19 -19.37 -2.50
C THR A 177 -11.62 -19.59 -1.99
N PRO A 178 -12.53 -20.15 -2.78
CA PRO A 178 -13.89 -20.42 -2.32
C PRO A 178 -13.95 -21.68 -1.46
N TYR A 179 -14.86 -21.69 -0.47
CA TYR A 179 -15.24 -22.89 0.26
C TYR A 179 -16.76 -23.08 0.22
N ILE A 180 -17.22 -24.20 -0.35
CA ILE A 180 -18.63 -24.58 -0.38
C ILE A 180 -18.97 -25.33 0.91
N ILE A 181 -19.91 -24.78 1.68
CA ILE A 181 -20.44 -25.43 2.88
C ILE A 181 -21.77 -26.10 2.49
N PRO A 182 -21.84 -27.45 2.44
CA PRO A 182 -23.08 -28.15 2.09
C PRO A 182 -24.13 -28.01 3.20
N LYS A 183 -25.39 -27.82 2.80
CA LYS A 183 -26.55 -27.66 3.71
C LYS A 183 -26.76 -28.84 4.68
N SER A 184 -26.22 -30.02 4.35
CA SER A 184 -26.32 -31.25 5.14
C SER A 184 -25.22 -31.43 6.18
N LYS A 185 -24.18 -30.59 6.18
CA LYS A 185 -23.29 -30.44 7.34
C LYS A 185 -23.89 -29.34 8.20
N ASP A 186 -24.57 -29.74 9.27
CA ASP A 186 -25.01 -28.84 10.33
C ASP A 186 -23.90 -27.84 10.65
N LEU A 187 -24.27 -26.59 10.96
CA LEU A 187 -23.38 -25.60 11.58
C LEU A 187 -22.60 -26.20 12.78
N THR A 188 -23.13 -27.26 13.39
CA THR A 188 -22.48 -28.15 14.36
C THR A 188 -21.14 -28.71 13.88
N TYR A 189 -20.98 -29.14 12.62
CA TYR A 189 -19.71 -29.67 12.11
C TYR A 189 -18.63 -28.58 12.03
N VAL A 190 -18.99 -27.39 11.52
CA VAL A 190 -18.07 -26.24 11.47
C VAL A 190 -17.73 -25.74 12.88
N ARG A 191 -18.73 -25.67 13.77
CA ARG A 191 -18.54 -25.32 15.18
C ARG A 191 -17.64 -26.32 15.90
N ASN A 192 -17.77 -27.61 15.62
CA ASN A 192 -16.93 -28.66 16.21
C ASN A 192 -15.48 -28.57 15.71
N GLN A 193 -15.25 -28.34 14.42
CA GLN A 193 -13.90 -28.14 13.90
C GLN A 193 -13.24 -26.86 14.45
N LEU A 194 -13.99 -25.77 14.58
CA LEU A 194 -13.49 -24.54 15.20
C LEU A 194 -13.22 -24.72 16.71
N ALA A 195 -14.04 -25.51 17.41
CA ALA A 195 -13.80 -25.84 18.82
C ALA A 195 -12.55 -26.71 19.00
N GLU A 196 -12.34 -27.71 18.14
CA GLU A 196 -11.13 -28.53 18.15
C GLU A 196 -9.88 -27.71 17.88
N LEU A 197 -9.92 -26.79 16.90
CA LEU A 197 -8.79 -25.89 16.61
C LEU A 197 -8.47 -24.99 17.79
N LYS A 198 -9.48 -24.44 18.47
CA LYS A 198 -9.29 -23.60 19.65
C LYS A 198 -8.70 -24.37 20.84
N ILE A 199 -9.14 -25.62 21.05
CA ILE A 199 -8.58 -26.50 22.09
C ILE A 199 -7.13 -26.86 21.76
N LEU A 200 -6.81 -27.09 20.48
CA LEU A 200 -5.44 -27.32 20.04
C LEU A 200 -4.56 -26.10 20.32
N GLU A 201 -5.04 -24.91 19.95
CA GLU A 201 -4.35 -23.64 20.16
C GLU A 201 -4.09 -23.38 21.66
N GLU A 202 -5.10 -23.56 22.52
CA GLU A 202 -4.94 -23.46 23.98
C GLU A 202 -3.95 -24.50 24.54
N LYS A 203 -3.91 -25.72 23.98
CA LYS A 203 -2.97 -26.76 24.40
C LYS A 203 -1.54 -26.43 23.98
N TYR A 204 -1.34 -25.82 22.81
CA TYR A 204 -0.02 -25.37 22.35
C TYR A 204 0.46 -24.13 23.10
N LEU A 205 -0.42 -23.17 23.42
CA LEU A 205 -0.06 -21.97 24.19
C LEU A 205 0.26 -22.27 25.67
N ASN A 206 -0.33 -23.31 26.27
CA ASN A 206 -0.07 -23.68 27.67
C ASN A 206 1.12 -24.65 27.84
N GLN A 207 1.79 -25.07 26.76
CA GLN A 207 2.98 -25.93 26.79
C GLN A 207 4.30 -25.20 26.48
N SER A 208 4.28 -23.88 26.29
CA SER A 208 5.47 -23.00 26.25
C SER A 208 5.54 -22.12 27.50
#